data_AF-A0AAU7ZFW0-F1
#
_entry.id   AF-A0AAU7ZFW0-F1
#
_cell.length_a   1.000
_cell.length_b   1.000
_cell.length_c   1.000
_cell.angle_alpha   90.00
_cell.angle_beta   90.00
_cell.angle_gamma   90.00
#
_symmetry.space_group_name_H-M   'P 1'
#
loop_
_entity.id
_entity.type
_entity.pdbx_description
1 polymer ?
#
loop_
_entity_poly.entity_id
_entity_poly.type
_entity_poly.pdbx_seq_one_letter_code
_entity_poly.pdbx_strand_id
1 'polypeptide(L)'
;MTTKKATTKKSVSKKTALKKTAAKKAPAKKSSVKKSPGRKYSPSASKNVETEMREMKKGTLKSGRSGKKVTNPKQAIAIGLSEARRAGKKVPPPPEKG
;
A
#
# COMPACT_ATOMS: atom_id res chain seq x y z
N MET A 1 18.47 -48.16 -20.74
CA MET A 1 19.08 -49.02 -19.71
C MET A 1 20.58 -48.73 -19.68
N THR A 2 21.06 -47.87 -18.78
CA THR A 2 22.43 -47.92 -18.23
C THR A 2 22.52 -46.97 -17.03
N THR A 3 22.89 -47.56 -15.91
CA THR A 3 22.97 -47.02 -14.55
C THR A 3 24.24 -46.20 -14.34
N LYS A 4 24.19 -45.14 -13.53
CA LYS A 4 25.32 -44.78 -12.65
C LYS A 4 24.82 -44.39 -11.25
N LYS A 5 25.18 -45.24 -10.28
CA LYS A 5 25.20 -45.02 -8.84
C LYS A 5 26.68 -44.92 -8.43
N ALA A 6 27.06 -43.90 -7.66
CA ALA A 6 28.19 -43.89 -6.71
C ALA A 6 28.16 -42.50 -6.00
N THR A 7 27.76 -42.35 -4.73
CA THR A 7 28.41 -42.67 -3.44
C THR A 7 29.65 -41.83 -3.08
N THR A 8 29.52 -41.00 -2.03
CA THR A 8 30.32 -40.95 -0.78
C THR A 8 30.85 -39.57 -0.31
N LYS A 9 30.94 -39.48 1.05
CA LYS A 9 31.72 -38.59 1.95
C LYS A 9 31.03 -37.27 2.36
N LYS A 10 30.44 -37.14 3.55
CA LYS A 10 30.96 -37.15 4.95
C LYS A 10 31.91 -36.00 5.25
N SER A 11 31.39 -34.94 5.89
CA SER A 11 32.18 -34.00 6.70
C SER A 11 31.36 -33.39 7.85
N VAL A 12 31.55 -33.96 9.04
CA VAL A 12 31.85 -33.28 10.32
C VAL A 12 31.42 -31.81 10.46
N SER A 13 30.50 -31.51 11.37
CA SER A 13 30.87 -30.74 12.58
C SER A 13 29.82 -30.86 13.67
N LYS A 14 30.32 -31.20 14.85
CA LYS A 14 29.62 -31.24 16.13
C LYS A 14 29.87 -29.86 16.76
N LYS A 15 28.83 -29.08 17.08
CA LYS A 15 28.98 -27.94 18.02
C LYS A 15 27.69 -27.66 18.80
N THR A 16 27.63 -28.36 19.94
CA THR A 16 27.29 -27.85 21.28
C THR A 16 26.28 -26.71 21.40
N ALA A 17 25.21 -27.02 22.11
CA ALA A 17 24.27 -26.11 22.75
C ALA A 17 24.93 -24.91 23.43
N LEU A 18 24.45 -23.70 23.12
CA LEU A 18 24.55 -22.54 24.00
C LEU A 18 23.28 -21.68 23.90
N LYS A 19 22.53 -21.73 25.02
CA LYS A 19 21.99 -20.56 25.71
C LYS A 19 20.69 -19.93 25.18
N LYS A 20 19.60 -20.36 25.83
CA LYS A 20 18.51 -19.50 26.27
C LYS A 20 19.06 -18.18 26.83
N THR A 21 18.71 -17.06 26.23
CA THR A 21 18.40 -15.83 26.99
C THR A 21 17.19 -15.19 26.35
N ALA A 22 16.09 -15.19 27.12
CA ALA A 22 14.92 -14.40 26.85
C ALA A 22 15.30 -12.92 26.78
N ALA A 23 15.39 -12.38 25.57
CA ALA A 23 15.19 -10.95 25.37
C ALA A 23 13.68 -10.75 25.26
N LYS A 24 13.05 -10.49 26.41
CA LYS A 24 11.71 -9.89 26.49
C LYS A 24 11.72 -8.63 25.61
N LYS A 25 11.31 -8.75 24.35
CA LYS A 25 10.90 -7.61 23.55
C LYS A 25 9.55 -7.20 24.12
N ALA A 26 9.59 -6.31 25.11
CA ALA A 26 8.41 -5.67 25.64
C ALA A 26 7.55 -5.20 24.45
N PRO A 27 6.25 -5.50 24.38
CA PRO A 27 5.40 -4.76 23.47
C PRO A 27 5.47 -3.32 23.99
N ALA A 28 6.16 -2.46 23.24
CA ALA A 28 6.07 -1.02 23.42
C ALA A 28 4.58 -0.72 23.57
N LYS A 29 4.22 -0.21 24.75
CA LYS A 29 2.84 0.10 25.13
C LYS A 29 2.23 0.82 23.93
N LYS A 30 1.27 0.19 23.25
CA LYS A 30 0.37 0.87 22.33
C LYS A 30 -0.36 1.86 23.21
N SER A 31 0.19 3.08 23.30
CA SER A 31 -0.51 4.20 23.85
C SER A 31 -1.84 4.23 23.11
N SER A 32 -2.91 4.07 23.87
CA SER A 32 -4.27 4.26 23.44
C SER A 32 -4.38 5.71 22.97
N VAL A 33 -4.04 5.95 21.70
CA VAL A 33 -4.20 7.25 21.07
C VAL A 33 -5.69 7.54 21.13
N LYS A 34 -6.06 8.43 22.06
CA LYS A 34 -7.38 9.03 22.20
C LYS A 34 -7.84 9.41 20.80
N LYS A 35 -8.90 8.74 20.33
CA LYS A 35 -9.39 8.84 18.95
C LYS A 35 -10.05 10.19 18.76
N SER A 36 -9.26 11.19 18.38
CA SER A 36 -9.76 12.39 17.71
C SER A 36 -10.62 11.95 16.52
N PRO A 37 -11.64 12.74 16.10
CA PRO A 37 -12.46 12.38 14.96
C PRO A 37 -11.54 12.12 13.77
N GLY A 38 -11.48 10.86 13.34
CA GLY A 38 -10.51 10.43 12.34
C GLY A 38 -10.75 11.18 11.03
N ARG A 39 -9.67 11.56 10.33
CA ARG A 39 -9.76 12.21 9.01
C ARG A 39 -10.78 11.48 8.12
N LYS A 40 -11.65 12.23 7.44
CA LYS A 40 -12.68 11.69 6.54
C LYS A 40 -12.03 10.83 5.44
N TYR A 41 -10.93 11.32 4.88
CA TYR A 41 -10.12 10.66 3.86
C TYR A 41 -8.84 10.06 4.44
N SER A 42 -8.41 8.92 3.91
CA SER A 42 -7.08 8.37 4.20
C SER A 42 -5.96 9.19 3.56
N PRO A 43 -4.74 9.20 4.15
CA PRO A 43 -3.58 9.84 3.52
C PRO A 43 -3.28 9.31 2.11
N SER A 44 -3.53 8.02 1.87
CA SER A 44 -3.35 7.39 0.57
C SER A 44 -4.36 7.84 -0.48
N ALA A 45 -5.57 8.25 -0.08
CA ALA A 45 -6.54 8.87 -0.97
C ALA A 45 -6.12 10.30 -1.34
N SER A 46 -5.64 11.07 -0.35
CA SER A 46 -5.11 12.42 -0.59
C SER A 46 -3.92 12.41 -1.56
N LYS A 47 -3.01 11.44 -1.42
CA LYS A 47 -1.87 11.27 -2.34
C LYS A 47 -2.29 11.02 -3.79
N ASN A 48 -3.34 10.22 -4.02
CA ASN A 48 -3.84 10.01 -5.38
C ASN A 48 -4.35 11.31 -5.99
N VAL A 49 -5.18 12.05 -5.25
CA VAL A 49 -5.67 13.36 -5.71
C VAL A 49 -4.51 14.32 -6.01
N GLU A 50 -3.46 14.31 -5.18
CA GLU A 50 -2.27 15.13 -5.41
C GLU A 50 -1.55 14.75 -6.71
N THR A 51 -1.37 13.45 -6.98
CA THR A 51 -0.77 12.95 -8.22
C THR A 51 -1.59 13.39 -9.44
N GLU A 52 -2.90 13.13 -9.44
CA GLU A 52 -3.81 13.53 -10.51
C GLU A 52 -3.78 15.05 -10.76
N MET A 53 -3.77 15.84 -9.68
CA MET A 53 -3.66 17.29 -9.77
C MET A 53 -2.33 17.75 -10.38
N ARG A 54 -1.22 17.05 -10.09
CA ARG A 54 0.08 17.34 -10.71
C ARG A 54 0.06 17.00 -12.19
N GLU A 55 -0.52 15.87 -12.59
CA GLU A 55 -0.64 15.48 -14.00
C GLU A 55 -1.56 16.43 -14.79
N MET A 56 -2.64 16.89 -14.17
CA MET A 56 -3.49 17.92 -14.74
C MET A 56 -2.71 19.22 -14.94
N LYS A 57 -1.97 19.69 -13.93
CA LYS A 57 -1.13 20.90 -14.04
C LYS A 57 -0.05 20.77 -15.14
N LYS A 58 0.44 19.55 -15.38
CA LYS A 58 1.36 19.23 -16.48
C LYS A 58 0.67 19.09 -17.85
N GLY A 59 -0.67 19.06 -17.89
CA GLY A 59 -1.44 18.87 -19.12
C GLY A 59 -1.39 17.45 -19.68
N THR A 60 -1.00 16.46 -18.87
CA THR A 60 -0.87 15.05 -19.27
C THR A 60 -2.09 14.22 -18.88
N LEU A 61 -2.88 14.68 -17.90
CA LEU A 61 -4.06 13.96 -17.44
C LEU A 61 -5.14 13.87 -18.53
N LYS A 62 -5.63 12.65 -18.79
CA LYS A 62 -6.69 12.36 -19.76
C LYS A 62 -7.88 11.69 -19.09
N SER A 63 -9.06 11.98 -19.62
CA SER A 63 -10.30 11.31 -19.24
C SER A 63 -10.37 9.91 -19.85
N GLY A 64 -10.93 8.95 -19.11
CA GLY A 64 -10.95 7.54 -19.52
C GLY A 64 -11.75 7.29 -20.81
N ARG A 65 -13.07 7.51 -20.79
CA ARG A 65 -13.97 7.15 -21.91
C ARG A 65 -13.67 7.91 -23.21
N SER A 66 -13.34 9.19 -23.12
CA SER A 66 -13.22 10.08 -24.29
C SER A 66 -11.78 10.46 -24.65
N GLY A 67 -10.79 10.10 -23.83
CA GLY A 67 -9.38 10.43 -24.06
C GLY A 67 -9.05 11.92 -24.02
N LYS A 68 -10.04 12.79 -23.78
CA LYS A 68 -9.88 14.25 -23.75
C LYS A 68 -9.00 14.65 -22.57
N LYS A 69 -8.14 15.64 -22.77
CA LYS A 69 -7.34 16.23 -21.69
C LYS A 69 -8.25 16.83 -20.62
N VAL A 70 -7.90 16.61 -19.36
CA VAL A 70 -8.61 17.19 -18.22
C VAL A 70 -8.14 18.62 -18.04
N THR A 71 -9.07 19.56 -18.16
CA THR A 71 -8.80 21.01 -17.99
C THR A 71 -9.28 21.53 -16.64
N ASN A 72 -10.22 20.82 -15.99
CA ASN A 72 -10.86 21.29 -14.77
C ASN A 72 -10.30 20.58 -13.51
N PRO A 73 -9.83 21.33 -12.49
CA PRO A 73 -9.40 20.79 -11.19
C PRO A 73 -10.42 19.87 -10.53
N LYS A 74 -11.72 20.22 -10.61
CA LYS A 74 -12.79 19.39 -10.03
C LYS A 74 -12.82 18.00 -10.65
N GLN A 75 -12.57 17.90 -11.95
CA GLN A 75 -12.54 16.63 -12.67
C GLN A 75 -11.32 15.80 -12.28
N ALA A 76 -10.15 16.42 -12.14
CA ALA A 76 -8.95 15.71 -11.65
C ALA A 76 -9.15 15.16 -10.23
N ILE A 77 -9.75 15.94 -9.34
CA ILE A 77 -10.11 15.47 -7.99
C ILE A 77 -11.10 14.29 -8.06
N ALA A 78 -12.10 14.37 -8.94
CA ALA A 78 -13.07 13.29 -9.11
C ALA A 78 -12.43 12.00 -9.62
N ILE A 79 -11.46 12.10 -10.55
CA ILE A 79 -10.67 10.96 -11.02
C ILE A 79 -9.89 10.36 -9.85
N GLY A 80 -9.10 11.17 -9.13
CA GLY A 80 -8.28 10.69 -8.01
C GLY A 80 -9.10 10.06 -6.87
N LEU A 81 -10.28 10.61 -6.56
CA LEU A 81 -11.20 10.02 -5.58
C LEU A 81 -11.83 8.71 -6.10
N SER A 82 -12.14 8.62 -7.39
CA SER A 82 -12.68 7.39 -8.00
C SER A 82 -11.65 6.27 -8.02
N GLU A 83 -10.40 6.58 -8.31
CA GLU A 83 -9.30 5.62 -8.19
C GLU A 83 -9.06 5.19 -6.76
N ALA A 84 -9.11 6.12 -5.81
CA ALA A 84 -8.96 5.79 -4.41
C ALA A 84 -10.07 4.85 -3.92
N ARG A 85 -11.32 5.05 -4.37
CA ARG A 85 -12.43 4.12 -4.10
C ARG A 85 -12.20 2.75 -4.73
N ARG A 86 -11.80 2.70 -6.02
CA ARG A 86 -11.46 1.43 -6.70
C ARG A 86 -10.34 0.66 -6.02
N ALA A 87 -9.37 1.37 -5.45
CA ALA A 87 -8.28 0.80 -4.68
C ALA A 87 -8.64 0.43 -3.22
N GLY A 88 -9.92 0.55 -2.82
CA GLY A 88 -10.36 0.20 -1.46
C GLY A 88 -9.88 1.14 -0.36
N LYS A 89 -9.43 2.35 -0.72
CA LYS A 89 -8.94 3.34 0.25
C LYS A 89 -10.12 3.96 1.00
N LYS A 90 -9.87 4.45 2.23
CA LYS A 90 -10.88 5.16 3.02
C LYS A 90 -11.25 6.48 2.34
N VAL A 91 -12.42 6.48 1.71
CA VAL A 91 -13.06 7.61 1.04
C VAL A 91 -14.55 7.58 1.42
N PRO A 92 -15.17 8.71 1.80
CA PRO A 92 -16.61 8.77 2.04
C PRO A 92 -17.43 8.33 0.81
N PRO A 93 -18.63 7.78 1.05
CA PRO A 93 -19.56 7.47 -0.02
C PRO A 93 -19.87 8.74 -0.83
N PRO A 94 -20.19 8.60 -2.13
CA PRO A 94 -20.71 9.73 -2.88
C PRO A 94 -21.98 10.25 -2.20
N PRO A 95 -22.27 11.57 -2.28
CA PRO A 95 -23.56 12.07 -1.85
C PRO A 95 -24.66 11.34 -2.63
N GLU A 96 -25.79 11.08 -1.97
CA GLU A 96 -26.97 10.58 -2.65
C GLU A 96 -27.35 11.59 -3.74
N LYS A 97 -27.51 11.10 -4.96
CA LYS A 97 -28.00 11.92 -6.06
C LYS A 97 -29.51 12.05 -5.84
N GLY A 98 -29.95 13.22 -5.35
CA GLY A 98 -31.35 13.60 -5.37
C GLY A 98 -31.86 13.83 -6.79
#